data_AF-A0A2D6WN58-F1
#
_entry.id   AF-A0A2D6WN58-F1
#
_cell.length_a   1.000
_cell.length_b   1.000
_cell.length_c   1.000
_cell.angle_alpha   90.00
_cell.angle_beta   90.00
_cell.angle_gamma   90.00
#
_symmetry.space_group_name_H-M   'P 1'
#
loop_
_entity.id
_entity.type
_entity.pdbx_description
1 polymer ?
#
loop_
_entity_poly.entity_id
_entity_poly.type
_entity_poly.pdbx_seq_one_letter_code
_entity_poly.pdbx_strand_id
1 'polypeptide(L)'
;MVALGTSLPELAASVSASLKKNNALCVGNVIGSNLFNLSLIGGTSAAFYPFQVNPKFFWLEFPLLIFATLMLYFFLWKTQAEIGRTRGTILLLFYIFVIFLIGLK
;
A
#
# COMPACT_ATOMS: atom_id res chain seq x y z
N MET A 1 1.93 -4.11 15.46
CA MET A 1 1.45 -2.94 16.23
C MET A 1 2.26 -1.66 15.99
N VAL A 2 3.59 -1.72 15.82
CA VAL A 2 4.44 -0.54 15.50
C VAL A 2 4.04 0.13 14.17
N ALA A 3 3.71 -0.64 13.13
CA ALA A 3 3.34 -0.11 11.80
C ALA A 3 2.05 0.74 11.78
N LEU A 4 1.14 0.55 12.74
CA LEU A 4 -0.07 1.38 12.83
C LEU A 4 0.29 2.83 13.20
N GLY A 5 1.27 3.02 14.09
CA GLY A 5 1.72 4.35 14.54
C GLY A 5 2.38 5.17 13.43
N THR A 6 3.17 4.53 12.57
CA THR A 6 3.87 5.21 11.46
C THR A 6 2.93 5.58 10.32
N SER A 7 1.93 4.75 10.02
CA SER A 7 1.00 4.99 8.92
C SER A 7 -0.32 5.65 9.31
N LEU A 8 -0.54 5.92 10.61
CA LEU A 8 -1.66 6.71 11.13
C LEU A 8 -1.71 8.15 10.55
N PRO A 9 -0.61 8.93 10.53
CA PRO A 9 -0.61 10.25 9.88
C PRO A 9 -0.87 10.17 8.38
N GLU A 10 -0.31 9.15 7.70
CA GLU A 10 -0.51 8.92 6.26
C GLU A 10 -1.98 8.61 5.95
N LEU A 11 -2.59 7.74 6.76
CA LEU A 11 -4.02 7.41 6.68
C LEU A 11 -4.88 8.65 6.93
N ALA A 12 -4.56 9.46 7.95
CA ALA A 12 -5.27 10.69 8.25
C ALA A 12 -5.20 11.69 7.09
N ALA A 13 -4.04 11.85 6.45
CA ALA A 13 -3.86 12.70 5.28
C ALA A 13 -4.68 12.22 4.07
N SER A 14 -4.62 10.92 3.76
CA SER A 14 -5.42 10.32 2.67
C SER A 14 -6.92 10.42 2.90
N VAL A 15 -7.39 10.16 4.13
CA VAL A 15 -8.81 10.30 4.51
C VAL A 15 -9.25 11.76 4.39
N SER A 16 -8.44 12.70 4.88
CA SER A 16 -8.72 14.14 4.77
C SER A 16 -8.83 14.61 3.32
N ALA A 17 -7.96 14.11 2.43
CA ALA A 17 -8.02 14.42 1.00
C ALA A 17 -9.27 13.81 0.32
N SER A 18 -9.64 12.59 0.69
CA SER A 18 -10.85 11.93 0.19
C SER A 18 -12.13 12.65 0.65
N LEU A 19 -12.19 13.10 1.90
CA LEU A 19 -13.31 13.89 2.44
C LEU A 19 -13.48 15.24 1.72
N LYS A 20 -12.39 15.83 1.24
CA LYS A 20 -12.40 17.04 0.40
C LYS A 20 -12.76 16.76 -1.07
N LYS A 21 -13.21 15.54 -1.41
CA LYS A 21 -13.47 15.05 -2.78
C LYS A 21 -12.28 15.20 -3.73
N ASN A 22 -11.06 15.26 -3.20
CA ASN A 22 -9.86 15.34 -4.01
C ASN A 22 -9.18 13.97 -4.08
N ASN A 23 -9.76 13.10 -4.90
CA ASN A 23 -9.29 11.72 -5.06
C ASN A 23 -7.87 11.65 -5.64
N ALA A 24 -7.48 12.60 -6.50
CA ALA A 24 -6.13 12.67 -7.05
C ALA A 24 -5.07 12.90 -5.96
N LEU A 25 -5.32 13.82 -5.02
CA LEU A 25 -4.42 14.03 -3.87
C LEU A 25 -4.38 12.83 -2.93
N CYS A 26 -5.50 12.16 -2.70
CA CYS A 26 -5.53 10.96 -1.87
C CYS A 26 -4.65 9.85 -2.45
N VAL A 27 -4.76 9.56 -3.75
CA VAL A 27 -3.95 8.53 -4.40
C VAL A 27 -2.48 8.95 -4.50
N GLY A 28 -2.21 10.24 -4.78
CA GLY A 28 -0.85 10.77 -4.75
C GLY A 28 -0.17 10.58 -3.38
N ASN A 29 -0.91 10.78 -2.28
CA ASN A 29 -0.41 10.52 -0.93
C ASN A 29 -0.10 9.04 -0.70
N VAL A 30 -0.99 8.13 -1.10
CA VAL A 30 -0.78 6.68 -0.93
C VAL A 30 0.44 6.19 -1.71
N ILE A 31 0.57 6.59 -2.98
CA ILE A 31 1.69 6.16 -3.83
C ILE A 31 3.00 6.79 -3.33
N GLY A 32 2.98 8.09 -3.04
CA GLY A 32 4.15 8.85 -2.59
C GLY A 32 4.72 8.31 -1.29
N SER A 33 3.87 8.08 -0.28
CA SER A 33 4.34 7.61 1.01
C SER A 33 4.82 6.15 0.98
N ASN A 34 4.19 5.27 0.19
CA ASN A 34 4.72 3.91 -0.02
C ASN A 34 6.08 3.93 -0.71
N LEU A 35 6.27 4.78 -1.72
CA LEU A 35 7.55 4.90 -2.42
C LEU A 35 8.64 5.47 -1.50
N PHE A 36 8.31 6.49 -0.71
CA PHE A 36 9.20 7.09 0.27
C PHE A 36 9.61 6.08 1.35
N ASN A 37 8.64 5.34 1.92
CA ASN A 37 8.91 4.34 2.93
C ASN A 37 9.80 3.21 2.39
N LEU A 38 9.55 2.74 1.16
CA LEU A 38 10.36 1.67 0.57
C LEU A 38 11.78 2.15 0.20
N SER A 39 11.90 3.34 -0.37
CA SER A 39 13.18 3.87 -0.87
C SER A 39 14.04 4.46 0.25
N LEU A 40 13.47 5.35 1.06
CA LEU A 40 14.20 6.03 2.12
C LEU A 40 14.32 5.15 3.35
N ILE A 41 13.22 4.69 3.95
CA ILE A 41 13.30 3.90 5.19
C ILE A 41 13.88 2.51 4.89
N GLY A 42 13.28 1.77 3.95
CA GLY A 42 13.73 0.44 3.56
C GLY A 42 15.14 0.44 2.97
N GLY A 43 15.39 1.31 1.98
CA GLY A 43 16.68 1.40 1.30
C GLY A 43 17.83 1.85 2.21
N THR A 44 17.65 2.88 3.04
CA THR A 44 18.72 3.28 3.98
C THR A 44 18.92 2.23 5.07
N SER A 45 17.85 1.63 5.60
CA SER A 45 17.98 0.55 6.60
C SER A 45 18.76 -0.63 6.04
N ALA A 46 18.49 -1.04 4.79
CA ALA A 46 19.22 -2.12 4.12
C ALA A 46 20.68 -1.76 3.83
N ALA A 47 20.98 -0.47 3.55
CA ALA A 47 22.33 0.01 3.31
C ALA A 47 23.20 0.03 4.58
N PHE A 48 22.63 0.41 5.73
CA PHE A 48 23.36 0.48 7.01
C PHE A 48 23.34 -0.84 7.79
N TYR A 49 22.25 -1.61 7.71
CA TYR A 49 22.09 -2.87 8.42
C TYR A 49 21.42 -3.91 7.52
N PRO A 50 22.20 -4.73 6.78
CA PRO A 50 21.64 -5.78 5.94
C PRO A 50 20.98 -6.84 6.82
N PHE A 51 19.65 -6.87 6.80
CA PHE A 51 18.84 -7.85 7.53
C PHE A 51 18.56 -9.07 6.63
N GLN A 52 18.63 -10.28 7.21
CA GLN A 52 18.27 -11.50 6.49
C GLN A 52 16.75 -11.54 6.29
N VAL A 53 16.32 -11.42 5.04
CA VAL A 53 14.91 -11.52 4.67
C VAL A 53 14.54 -13.00 4.61
N ASN A 54 13.45 -13.38 5.28
CA ASN A 54 12.95 -14.75 5.24
C ASN A 54 12.61 -15.12 3.79
N PRO A 55 13.12 -16.22 3.21
CA PRO A 55 12.85 -16.58 1.81
C PRO A 55 11.34 -16.72 1.51
N LYS A 56 10.52 -17.00 2.53
CA LYS A 56 9.05 -17.05 2.40
C LYS A 56 8.43 -15.68 2.03
N PHE A 57 9.02 -14.58 2.50
CA PHE A 57 8.63 -13.22 2.13
C PHE A 57 8.68 -13.04 0.61
N PHE A 58 9.76 -13.52 -0.01
CA PHE A 58 10.00 -13.35 -1.44
C PHE A 58 9.03 -14.14 -2.32
N TRP A 59 8.58 -15.31 -1.86
CA TRP A 59 7.71 -16.19 -2.65
C TRP A 59 6.21 -15.92 -2.48
N LEU A 60 5.79 -15.35 -1.35
CA LEU A 60 4.36 -15.15 -1.06
C LEU A 60 4.00 -13.68 -0.91
N GLU A 61 4.70 -12.95 -0.04
CA GLU A 61 4.34 -11.57 0.31
C GLU A 61 4.73 -10.59 -0.80
N PHE A 62 5.90 -10.78 -1.40
CA PHE A 62 6.42 -9.91 -2.46
C PHE A 62 5.58 -9.95 -3.76
N PRO A 63 5.15 -11.12 -4.28
CA PRO A 63 4.27 -11.17 -5.44
C PRO A 63 2.89 -10.57 -5.17
N LEU A 64 2.34 -10.75 -3.95
CA LEU A 64 1.07 -10.15 -3.54
C LEU A 64 1.15 -8.61 -3.51
N LEU A 65 2.27 -8.05 -3.02
CA LEU A 65 2.53 -6.61 -3.03
C LEU A 65 2.62 -6.04 -4.46
N ILE A 66 3.31 -6.74 -5.36
CA ILE A 66 3.38 -6.36 -6.78
C ILE A 66 1.98 -6.42 -7.40
N PHE A 67 1.22 -7.48 -7.15
CA PHE A 67 -0.13 -7.64 -7.65
C PHE A 67 -1.06 -6.53 -7.16
N ALA A 68 -1.00 -6.17 -5.88
CA ALA A 68 -1.77 -5.05 -5.31
C ALA A 68 -1.45 -3.72 -6.03
N THR A 69 -0.17 -3.48 -6.29
CA THR A 69 0.31 -2.26 -6.96
C THR A 69 -0.16 -2.20 -8.42
N LEU A 70 -0.06 -3.32 -9.15
CA LEU A 70 -0.58 -3.44 -10.52
C LEU A 70 -2.10 -3.27 -10.58
N MET A 71 -2.82 -3.83 -9.61
CA MET A 71 -4.27 -3.68 -9.50
C MET A 71 -4.67 -2.22 -9.29
N LEU A 72 -3.99 -1.52 -8.38
CA LEU A 72 -4.20 -0.09 -8.15
C LEU A 72 -3.87 0.73 -9.41
N TYR A 73 -2.76 0.42 -10.07
CA TYR A 73 -2.37 1.08 -11.33
C TYR A 73 -3.40 0.85 -12.44
N PHE A 74 -3.89 -0.37 -12.63
CA PHE A 74 -4.92 -0.69 -13.61
C PHE A 74 -6.24 0.04 -13.32
N PHE A 75 -6.61 0.17 -12.04
CA PHE A 75 -7.79 0.93 -11.64
C PHE A 75 -7.67 2.43 -11.87
N LEU A 76 -6.45 2.97 -11.91
CA LEU A 76 -6.16 4.37 -12.22
C LEU A 76 -5.79 4.66 -13.66
N TRP A 77 -5.56 3.65 -14.51
CA TRP A 77 -5.06 3.82 -15.87
C TRP A 77 -5.91 4.78 -16.72
N LYS A 78 -7.24 4.78 -16.55
CA LYS A 78 -8.09 5.72 -17.30
C LYS A 78 -7.96 7.14 -16.74
N THR A 79 -7.75 8.12 -17.62
CA THR A 79 -7.60 9.57 -17.36
C THR A 79 -8.71 10.25 -16.51
N GLN A 80 -9.83 9.58 -16.26
CA GLN A 80 -10.95 10.04 -15.42
C GLN A 80 -11.36 8.99 -14.37
N ALA A 81 -10.50 8.01 -14.10
CA ALA A 81 -10.77 6.94 -13.17
C ALA A 81 -10.54 7.40 -11.74
N GLU A 82 -11.63 7.75 -11.05
CA GLU A 82 -11.60 7.88 -9.60
C GLU A 82 -11.66 6.51 -8.93
N ILE A 83 -11.00 6.35 -7.78
CA ILE A 83 -11.26 5.19 -6.92
C ILE A 83 -12.62 5.40 -6.26
N GLY A 84 -13.68 4.98 -6.97
CA GLY A 84 -15.03 4.93 -6.44
C GLY A 84 -15.19 3.79 -5.43
N ARG A 85 -16.37 3.75 -4.81
CA ARG A 85 -16.74 2.78 -3.77
C ARG A 85 -16.49 1.33 -4.20
N THR A 86 -16.83 0.98 -5.44
CA THR A 86 -16.67 -0.38 -5.99
C THR A 86 -15.20 -0.82 -6.07
N ARG A 87 -14.32 0.05 -6.60
CA ARG A 87 -12.88 -0.24 -6.73
C ARG A 87 -12.20 -0.31 -5.37
N GLY A 88 -12.59 0.58 -4.45
CA GLY A 88 -12.14 0.56 -3.06
C GLY A 88 -12.56 -0.71 -2.33
N THR A 89 -13.81 -1.18 -2.50
CA THR A 89 -14.28 -2.43 -1.90
C THR A 89 -13.50 -3.64 -2.41
N ILE A 90 -13.18 -3.69 -3.71
CA ILE A 90 -12.38 -4.79 -4.27
C ILE A 90 -10.97 -4.79 -3.64
N LEU A 91 -10.30 -3.63 -3.55
CA LEU A 91 -8.99 -3.50 -2.91
C LEU A 91 -9.04 -3.90 -1.43
N LEU A 92 -10.11 -3.53 -0.72
CA LEU A 92 -10.29 -3.88 0.69
C LEU A 92 -10.52 -5.37 0.88
N LEU A 93 -11.33 -6.01 0.03
CA LEU A 93 -11.51 -7.47 0.05
C LEU A 93 -10.20 -8.20 -0.26
N PHE A 94 -9.42 -7.70 -1.21
CA PHE A 94 -8.09 -8.24 -1.50
C PHE A 94 -7.17 -8.11 -0.27
N TYR A 95 -7.18 -6.98 0.42
CA TYR A 95 -6.42 -6.79 1.65
C TYR A 95 -6.83 -7.78 2.76
N ILE A 96 -8.14 -7.98 2.98
CA ILE A 96 -8.64 -8.98 3.94
C ILE A 96 -8.18 -10.38 3.55
N PHE A 97 -8.25 -10.73 2.25
CA PHE A 97 -7.79 -12.00 1.74
C PHE A 97 -6.29 -12.21 2.00
N VAL A 98 -5.46 -11.18 1.77
CA VAL A 98 -4.02 -11.23 2.05
C VAL A 98 -3.75 -11.43 3.55
N ILE A 99 -4.45 -10.69 4.43
CA ILE A 99 -4.32 -10.89 5.89
C ILE A 99 -4.70 -12.31 6.27
N PHE A 100 -5.81 -12.82 5.75
CA PHE A 100 -6.26 -14.18 6.06
C PHE A 100 -5.24 -15.22 5.58
N LEU A 101 -4.71 -15.07 4.37
CA LEU A 101 -3.71 -15.97 3.80
C LEU A 101 -2.39 -15.97 4.59
N ILE A 102 -1.98 -14.81 5.10
CA ILE A 102 -0.76 -14.67 5.94
C ILE A 102 -1.03 -15.15 7.37
N GLY A 103 -2.20 -14.85 7.93
CA GLY A 103 -2.59 -15.14 9.31
C GLY A 103 -3.14 -16.54 9.56
N LEU A 104 -3.46 -17.33 8.51
CA LEU A 104 -3.76 -18.76 8.64
C LEU A 104 -2.51 -19.61 8.95
N LYS A 105 -1.40 -18.98 9.29
CA LYS A 105 -0.07 -19.56 9.42
C LYS A 105 0.58 -19.07 10.70
#